data_AF-A0A0Q7DU95-F1
#
_entry.id   AF-A0A0Q7DU95-F1
#
_cell.length_a   1.000
_cell.length_b   1.000
_cell.length_c   1.000
_cell.angle_alpha   90.00
_cell.angle_beta   90.00
_cell.angle_gamma   90.00
#
_symmetry.space_group_name_H-M   'P 1'
#
loop_
_entity.id
_entity.type
_entity.pdbx_description
1 polymer ?
#
loop_
_entity_poly.entity_id
_entity_poly.type
_entity_poly.pdbx_seq_one_letter_code
_entity_poly.pdbx_strand_id
1 'polypeptide(L)'
;MLTTQELLAAAKAANDNCSSYRLARLCDVPEKTMMRWVSGKNFPDDAHATRLAELAGLDAADVLTAINAERATEPAVRAVWESIAKRLHANSATSLAILSAVVLSALFGFDGGPDAGAALLSSVAITAENAGIGLYIM
;
A
#
# COMPACT_ATOMS: atom_id res chain seq x y z
N MET A 1 -10.64 2.24 -4.62
CA MET A 1 -9.42 1.48 -4.95
C MET A 1 -8.85 2.04 -6.24
N LEU A 2 -7.53 2.10 -6.34
CA LEU A 2 -6.84 2.55 -7.55
C LEU A 2 -7.26 1.70 -8.75
N THR A 3 -7.64 2.34 -9.86
CA THR A 3 -7.95 1.68 -11.12
C THR A 3 -6.77 1.72 -12.09
N THR A 4 -6.81 0.90 -13.13
CA THR A 4 -5.81 0.90 -14.21
C THR A 4 -5.70 2.27 -14.88
N GLN A 5 -6.83 2.97 -15.07
CA GLN A 5 -6.86 4.32 -15.64
C GLN A 5 -6.17 5.34 -14.73
N GLU A 6 -6.44 5.26 -13.42
CA GLU A 6 -5.80 6.12 -12.43
C GLU A 6 -4.30 5.84 -12.31
N LEU A 7 -3.89 4.57 -12.36
CA LEU A 7 -2.47 4.18 -12.40
C LEU A 7 -1.76 4.77 -13.62
N LEU A 8 -2.37 4.68 -14.80
CA LEU A 8 -1.80 5.26 -16.02
C LEU A 8 -1.75 6.78 -15.97
N ALA A 9 -2.77 7.43 -15.39
CA ALA A 9 -2.77 8.87 -15.17
C ALA A 9 -1.67 9.29 -14.18
N ALA A 10 -1.50 8.57 -13.07
CA ALA A 10 -0.46 8.80 -12.08
C ALA A 10 0.93 8.61 -12.69
N ALA A 11 1.15 7.53 -13.46
CA ALA A 11 2.41 7.28 -14.14
C ALA A 11 2.74 8.37 -15.16
N LYS A 12 1.74 8.89 -15.89
CA LYS A 12 1.94 10.05 -16.79
C LYS A 12 2.30 11.31 -16.03
N ALA A 13 1.57 11.61 -14.96
CA ALA A 13 1.79 12.79 -14.14
C ALA A 13 3.19 12.81 -13.51
N ALA A 14 3.66 11.65 -13.03
CA ALA A 14 5.01 11.48 -12.48
C ALA A 14 6.13 11.64 -13.52
N ASN A 15 5.82 11.46 -14.81
CA ASN A 15 6.78 11.54 -15.92
C ASN A 15 6.46 12.74 -16.84
N ASP A 16 6.31 13.94 -16.27
CA ASP A 16 6.10 15.21 -16.99
C ASP A 16 4.87 15.23 -17.91
N ASN A 17 3.77 14.60 -17.49
CA ASN A 17 2.55 14.44 -18.30
C ASN A 17 2.83 13.86 -19.69
N CYS A 18 3.73 12.89 -19.75
CA CYS A 18 4.15 12.32 -21.02
C CYS A 18 3.00 11.69 -21.82
N SER A 19 3.17 11.68 -23.15
CA SER A 19 2.25 10.98 -24.05
C SER A 19 2.24 9.47 -23.76
N SER A 20 1.09 8.82 -24.00
CA SER A 20 0.96 7.36 -23.92
C SER A 20 2.04 6.62 -24.73
N TYR A 21 2.48 7.20 -25.86
CA TYR A 21 3.58 6.66 -26.66
C TYR A 21 4.88 6.60 -25.86
N ARG A 22 5.24 7.70 -25.18
CA ARG A 22 6.45 7.77 -24.35
C ARG A 22 6.35 6.82 -23.17
N LEU A 23 5.19 6.76 -22.53
CA LEU A 23 4.94 5.83 -21.42
C LEU A 23 5.11 4.37 -21.87
N ALA A 24 4.66 4.01 -23.07
CA ALA A 24 4.86 2.67 -23.63
C ALA A 24 6.34 2.32 -23.75
N ARG A 25 7.17 3.28 -24.18
CA ARG A 25 8.64 3.11 -24.27
C ARG A 25 9.29 2.98 -22.89
N LEU A 26 8.83 3.73 -21.89
CA LEU A 26 9.34 3.64 -20.52
C LEU A 26 9.01 2.31 -19.85
N CYS A 27 7.84 1.74 -20.18
CA CYS A 27 7.39 0.43 -19.72
C CYS A 27 7.89 -0.74 -20.57
N ASP A 28 8.67 -0.46 -21.63
CA ASP A 28 9.14 -1.44 -22.62
C ASP A 28 8.03 -2.31 -23.24
N VAL A 29 6.89 -1.68 -23.57
CA VAL A 29 5.76 -2.36 -24.22
C VAL A 29 5.46 -1.82 -25.60
N PRO A 30 4.90 -2.64 -26.50
CA PRO A 30 4.35 -2.16 -27.76
C PRO A 30 3.28 -1.09 -27.52
N GLU A 31 3.29 -0.03 -28.32
CA GLU A 31 2.30 1.06 -28.23
C GLU A 31 0.86 0.54 -28.31
N LYS A 32 0.61 -0.46 -29.16
CA LYS A 32 -0.70 -1.12 -29.29
C LYS A 32 -1.18 -1.72 -27.96
N THR A 33 -0.27 -2.27 -27.15
CA THR A 33 -0.58 -2.81 -25.83
C THR A 33 -0.93 -1.67 -24.87
N MET A 34 -0.13 -0.61 -24.84
CA MET A 34 -0.42 0.59 -24.05
C MET A 34 -1.78 1.21 -24.40
N MET A 35 -2.11 1.33 -25.69
CA MET A 35 -3.41 1.81 -26.13
C MET A 35 -4.57 0.92 -25.69
N ARG A 36 -4.37 -0.40 -25.59
CA ARG A 36 -5.39 -1.32 -25.06
C ARG A 36 -5.64 -1.10 -23.57
N TRP A 37 -4.60 -0.81 -22.79
CA TRP A 37 -4.74 -0.43 -21.39
C TRP A 37 -5.43 0.92 -21.23
N VAL A 38 -5.01 1.93 -22.01
CA VAL A 38 -5.63 3.27 -22.01
C VAL A 38 -7.10 3.24 -22.44
N SER A 39 -7.47 2.34 -23.34
CA SER A 39 -8.88 2.18 -23.76
C SER A 39 -9.69 1.26 -22.83
N GLY A 40 -9.09 0.71 -21.77
CA GLY A 40 -9.76 -0.22 -20.85
C GLY A 40 -10.11 -1.58 -21.47
N LYS A 41 -9.57 -1.92 -22.65
CA LYS A 41 -9.83 -3.19 -23.33
C LYS A 41 -9.04 -4.36 -22.77
N ASN A 42 -7.96 -4.07 -22.05
CA ASN A 42 -7.11 -5.05 -21.41
C ASN A 42 -6.49 -4.47 -20.15
N PHE A 43 -6.04 -5.34 -19.25
CA PHE A 43 -5.34 -4.96 -18.02
C PHE A 43 -3.83 -5.17 -18.18
N PRO A 44 -2.99 -4.37 -17.50
CA PRO A 44 -1.56 -4.61 -17.44
C PRO A 44 -1.31 -5.85 -16.59
N ASP A 45 -0.38 -6.71 -17.03
CA ASP A 45 0.04 -7.88 -16.26
C ASP A 45 0.87 -7.47 -15.03
N ASP A 46 1.08 -8.38 -14.08
CA ASP A 46 1.66 -8.04 -12.76
C ASP A 46 3.07 -7.43 -12.88
N ALA A 47 3.90 -7.95 -13.80
CA ALA A 47 5.21 -7.36 -14.08
C ALA A 47 5.12 -5.91 -14.60
N HIS A 48 4.15 -5.64 -15.48
CA HIS A 48 3.94 -4.32 -16.05
C HIS A 48 3.28 -3.36 -15.05
N ALA A 49 2.36 -3.87 -14.22
CA ALA A 49 1.74 -3.11 -13.15
C ALA A 49 2.78 -2.67 -12.11
N THR A 50 3.73 -3.56 -11.77
CA THR A 50 4.87 -3.24 -10.89
C THR A 50 5.73 -2.12 -11.50
N ARG A 51 6.08 -2.25 -12.79
CA ARG A 51 6.85 -1.22 -13.49
C ARG A 51 6.12 0.12 -13.58
N LEU A 52 4.80 0.10 -13.78
CA LEU A 52 3.96 1.30 -13.76
C LEU A 52 3.91 1.93 -12.37
N ALA A 53 3.88 1.12 -11.30
CA ALA A 53 3.95 1.60 -9.92
C ALA A 53 5.28 2.32 -9.64
N GLU A 54 6.41 1.72 -10.07
CA GLU A 54 7.73 2.33 -9.97
C GLU A 54 7.80 3.68 -10.71
N LEU A 55 7.29 3.73 -11.94
CA LEU A 55 7.23 4.96 -12.73
C LEU A 55 6.31 6.03 -12.13
N ALA A 56 5.26 5.61 -11.42
CA ALA A 56 4.33 6.49 -10.73
C ALA A 56 4.81 6.91 -9.31
N GLY A 57 5.86 6.28 -8.78
CA GLY A 57 6.30 6.45 -7.40
C GLY A 57 5.30 5.93 -6.36
N LEU A 58 4.48 4.94 -6.73
CA LEU A 58 3.49 4.31 -5.86
C LEU A 58 4.02 2.99 -5.30
N ASP A 59 3.49 2.56 -4.15
CA ASP A 59 3.80 1.25 -3.59
C ASP A 59 3.31 0.12 -4.51
N ALA A 60 4.22 -0.79 -4.88
CA ALA A 60 3.90 -1.85 -5.83
C ALA A 60 2.87 -2.84 -5.28
N ALA A 61 2.84 -3.11 -3.97
CA ALA A 61 1.89 -4.05 -3.38
C ALA A 61 0.46 -3.44 -3.36
N ASP A 62 0.33 -2.14 -3.05
CA ASP A 62 -0.94 -1.43 -3.17
C ASP A 62 -1.46 -1.43 -4.61
N VAL A 63 -0.59 -1.15 -5.60
CA VAL A 63 -0.98 -1.15 -7.02
C VAL A 63 -1.38 -2.55 -7.47
N LEU A 64 -0.61 -3.58 -7.15
CA LEU A 64 -0.87 -4.95 -7.58
C LEU A 64 -2.18 -5.49 -7.01
N THR A 65 -2.46 -5.22 -5.73
CA THR A 65 -3.72 -5.67 -5.10
C THR A 65 -4.93 -4.98 -5.73
N ALA A 66 -4.81 -3.69 -6.07
CA ALA A 66 -5.89 -2.93 -6.71
C ALA A 66 -6.13 -3.39 -8.16
N ILE A 67 -5.09 -3.60 -8.96
CA ILE A 67 -5.19 -4.07 -10.34
C ILE A 67 -5.72 -5.51 -10.41
N ASN A 68 -5.31 -6.39 -9.49
CA ASN A 68 -5.84 -7.75 -9.42
C ASN A 68 -7.30 -7.78 -8.96
N ALA A 69 -7.71 -6.90 -8.05
CA ALA A 69 -9.12 -6.73 -7.69
C ALA A 69 -9.97 -6.21 -8.86
N GLU A 70 -9.42 -5.34 -9.72
CA GLU A 70 -10.09 -4.85 -10.93
C GLU A 70 -10.19 -5.92 -12.01
N ARG A 71 -9.12 -6.72 -12.20
CA ARG A 71 -9.07 -7.79 -13.19
C ARG A 71 -9.95 -8.99 -12.83
N ALA A 72 -10.15 -9.26 -11.54
CA ALA A 72 -10.93 -10.40 -11.06
C ALA A 72 -12.40 -10.32 -11.52
N THR A 73 -12.80 -11.27 -12.37
CA THR A 73 -14.19 -11.37 -12.86
C THR A 73 -15.12 -12.01 -11.83
N GLU A 74 -14.58 -12.93 -11.01
CA GLU A 74 -15.35 -13.61 -9.97
C GLU A 74 -15.42 -12.75 -8.70
N PRO A 75 -16.62 -12.51 -8.14
CA PRO A 75 -16.79 -11.64 -6.98
C PRO A 75 -16.08 -12.17 -5.72
N ALA A 76 -15.98 -13.50 -5.58
CA ALA A 76 -15.26 -14.12 -4.46
C ALA A 76 -13.76 -13.79 -4.50
N VAL A 77 -13.14 -13.91 -5.67
CA VAL A 77 -11.71 -13.58 -5.88
C VAL A 77 -11.46 -12.10 -5.67
N ARG A 78 -12.35 -11.24 -6.17
CA ARG A 78 -12.28 -9.79 -5.94
C ARG A 78 -12.32 -9.45 -4.44
N ALA A 79 -13.22 -10.07 -3.69
CA ALA A 79 -13.32 -9.84 -2.24
C ALA A 79 -12.05 -10.25 -1.49
N VAL A 80 -11.35 -11.29 -1.94
CA VAL A 80 -10.04 -11.69 -1.39
C VAL A 80 -9.02 -10.57 -1.60
N TRP A 81 -8.88 -10.04 -2.82
CA TRP A 81 -7.95 -8.95 -3.11
C TRP A 81 -8.28 -7.67 -2.34
N GLU A 82 -9.56 -7.33 -2.22
CA GLU A 82 -10.02 -6.20 -1.39
C GLU A 82 -9.65 -6.40 0.09
N SER A 83 -9.72 -7.64 0.60
CA SER A 83 -9.33 -7.94 1.97
C SER A 83 -7.81 -7.82 2.19
N ILE A 84 -7.00 -8.18 1.19
CA ILE A 84 -5.53 -8.05 1.25
C ILE A 84 -5.15 -6.57 1.29
N ALA A 85 -5.73 -5.75 0.41
CA ALA A 85 -5.47 -4.31 0.41
C ALA A 85 -5.87 -3.65 1.74
N LYS A 86 -7.01 -4.04 2.33
CA LYS A 86 -7.43 -3.55 3.65
C LYS A 86 -6.40 -3.87 4.75
N ARG A 87 -5.80 -5.06 4.72
CA ARG A 87 -4.75 -5.45 5.66
C ARG A 87 -3.47 -4.65 5.45
N LEU A 88 -3.13 -4.31 4.21
CA LEU A 88 -1.97 -3.49 3.90
C LEU A 88 -2.12 -2.07 4.50
N HIS A 89 -3.28 -1.44 4.33
CA HIS A 89 -3.55 -0.12 4.89
C HIS A 89 -3.79 -0.10 6.41
N ALA A 90 -4.20 -1.22 7.03
CA ALA A 90 -4.37 -1.28 8.48
C ALA A 90 -3.02 -1.17 9.24
N ASN A 91 -1.92 -1.61 8.62
CA ASN A 91 -0.60 -1.65 9.24
C ASN A 91 0.15 -0.30 9.24
N SER A 92 -0.30 0.71 8.48
CA SER A 92 0.33 2.03 8.47
C SER A 92 -0.16 2.94 9.62
N ALA A 93 -1.28 2.59 10.27
CA ALA A 93 -1.79 3.33 11.43
C ALA A 93 -1.00 3.05 12.73
N THR A 94 -0.40 1.86 12.85
CA THR A 94 0.30 1.43 14.07
C THR A 94 1.69 2.04 14.22
N SER A 95 2.40 2.33 13.12
CA SER A 95 3.73 2.96 13.19
C SER A 95 3.68 4.40 13.72
N LEU A 96 2.64 5.16 13.37
CA LEU A 96 2.46 6.54 13.82
C LEU A 96 2.00 6.62 15.30
N ALA A 97 1.24 5.64 15.77
CA ALA A 97 0.81 5.55 17.17
C ALA A 97 1.98 5.25 18.13
N ILE A 98 2.92 4.39 17.72
CA ILE A 98 4.10 4.09 18.53
C ILE A 98 5.04 5.30 18.62
N LEU A 99 5.27 6.00 17.49
CA LEU A 99 6.09 7.21 17.47
C LEU A 99 5.51 8.34 18.33
N SER A 100 4.18 8.55 18.27
CA SER A 100 3.54 9.55 19.11
C SER A 100 3.58 9.19 20.59
N ALA A 101 3.43 7.92 20.98
CA ALA A 101 3.59 7.47 22.36
C ALA A 101 5.03 7.66 22.90
N VAL A 102 6.06 7.39 22.08
CA VAL A 102 7.48 7.61 22.42
C VAL A 102 7.79 9.11 22.55
N VAL A 103 7.27 9.94 21.66
CA VAL A 103 7.48 11.40 21.73
C VAL A 103 6.73 12.02 22.91
N LEU A 104 5.52 11.56 23.23
CA LEU A 104 4.77 12.01 24.40
C LEU A 104 5.48 11.64 25.71
N SER A 105 6.02 10.43 25.82
CA SER A 105 6.79 10.00 26.99
C SER A 105 8.12 10.76 27.15
N ALA A 106 8.75 11.17 26.05
CA ALA A 106 9.95 12.00 26.08
C ALA A 106 9.67 13.48 26.39
N LEU A 107 8.55 14.04 25.94
CA LEU A 107 8.21 15.46 26.13
C LEU A 107 7.57 15.78 27.48
N PHE A 108 6.79 14.85 28.06
CA PHE A 108 6.02 15.13 29.28
C PHE A 108 6.73 14.73 30.58
N GLY A 109 7.96 14.21 30.53
CA GLY A 109 8.74 13.91 31.73
C GLY A 109 8.07 12.83 32.58
N PHE A 110 8.53 11.60 32.39
CA PHE A 110 8.15 10.47 33.20
C PHE A 110 8.67 10.64 34.65
N ASP A 111 7.87 11.26 35.52
CA ASP A 111 8.09 11.34 36.99
C ASP A 111 7.47 10.15 37.74
N GLY A 112 6.93 9.15 37.02
CA GLY A 112 6.58 7.87 37.61
C GLY A 112 7.85 7.04 37.81
N GLY A 113 7.96 6.28 38.89
CA GLY A 113 9.08 5.36 39.09
C GLY A 113 9.23 4.33 37.95
N PRO A 114 10.31 3.52 37.95
CA PRO A 114 10.61 2.52 36.92
C PRO A 114 9.48 1.51 36.60
N ASP A 115 8.44 1.45 37.41
CA ASP A 115 7.21 0.66 37.27
C ASP A 115 6.17 1.25 36.29
N ALA A 116 6.07 2.57 36.14
CA ALA A 116 5.03 3.17 35.26
C ALA A 116 5.39 3.08 33.75
N GLY A 117 6.67 2.98 33.40
CA GLY A 117 7.14 2.82 32.03
C GLY A 117 6.88 1.39 31.56
N ALA A 118 7.08 0.42 32.46
CA ALA A 118 6.71 -0.97 32.24
C ALA A 118 5.19 -1.12 32.04
N ALA A 119 4.35 -0.39 32.79
CA ALA A 119 2.89 -0.45 32.65
C ALA A 119 2.38 0.09 31.30
N LEU A 120 2.99 1.18 30.78
CA LEU A 120 2.63 1.72 29.47
C LEU A 120 3.11 0.82 28.33
N LEU A 121 4.31 0.25 28.46
CA LEU A 121 4.82 -0.74 27.50
C LEU A 121 3.99 -2.01 27.51
N SER A 122 3.53 -2.49 28.68
CA SER A 122 2.61 -3.63 28.75
C SER A 122 1.23 -3.29 28.17
N SER A 123 0.71 -2.08 28.36
CA SER A 123 -0.58 -1.68 27.78
C SER A 123 -0.52 -1.54 26.26
N VAL A 124 0.60 -1.06 25.71
CA VAL A 124 0.87 -1.04 24.27
C VAL A 124 1.05 -2.46 23.74
N ALA A 125 1.77 -3.33 24.45
CA ALA A 125 1.93 -4.73 24.09
C ALA A 125 0.59 -5.48 24.06
N ILE A 126 -0.26 -5.29 25.07
CA ILE A 126 -1.62 -5.86 25.12
C ILE A 126 -2.48 -5.35 23.96
N THR A 127 -2.34 -4.06 23.59
CA THR A 127 -3.05 -3.50 22.42
C THR A 127 -2.55 -4.11 21.11
N ALA A 128 -1.25 -4.40 20.99
CA ALA A 128 -0.68 -5.10 19.84
C ALA A 128 -1.10 -6.58 19.77
N GLU A 129 -1.21 -7.26 20.91
CA GLU A 129 -1.68 -8.65 21.00
C GLU A 129 -3.16 -8.78 20.61
N ASN A 130 -4.01 -7.86 21.06
CA ASN A 130 -5.44 -7.85 20.70
C ASN A 130 -5.69 -7.46 19.23
N ALA A 131 -4.69 -6.83 18.57
CA ALA A 131 -4.65 -6.60 17.13
C ALA A 131 -4.14 -7.81 16.32
N GLY A 132 -3.96 -8.97 16.96
CA GLY A 132 -3.57 -10.23 16.31
C GLY A 132 -2.07 -10.43 16.17
N ILE A 133 -1.24 -9.63 16.86
CA ILE A 133 0.21 -9.81 16.90
C ILE A 133 0.55 -10.57 18.19
N GLY A 134 0.28 -11.88 18.20
CA GLY A 134 0.75 -12.76 19.27
C GLY A 134 2.27 -12.87 19.21
N LEU A 135 2.97 -12.01 19.95
CA LEU A 135 4.42 -12.12 20.15
C LEU A 135 4.66 -13.24 21.16
N TYR A 136 4.81 -14.47 20.67
CA TYR A 136 5.26 -15.62 21.44
C TYR A 136 6.74 -15.41 21.82
N ILE A 137 6.98 -14.69 22.90
CA ILE A 137 8.28 -14.64 23.57
C ILE A 137 8.40 -15.88 24.45
N MET A 138 9.17 -16.87 23.96
CA MET A 138 9.86 -17.87 24.77
C MET A 138 11.30 -17.43 24.95
#